data_AF-A0A9X0QJF3-F1
#
_entry.id   AF-A0A9X0QJF3-F1
#
_cell.length_a   1.000
_cell.length_b   1.000
_cell.length_c   1.000
_cell.angle_alpha   90.00
_cell.angle_beta   90.00
_cell.angle_gamma   90.00
#
_symmetry.space_group_name_H-M   'P 1'
#
loop_
_entity.id
_entity.type
_entity.pdbx_description
1 polymer ?
#
loop_
_entity_poly.entity_id
_entity_poly.type
_entity_poly.pdbx_seq_one_letter_code
_entity_poly.pdbx_strand_id
1 'polypeptide(L)'
;MMRLFTEVAGVRGGRFLGGGRKSFGLFVALVFAVCVFGGGAEEVVGQTAAAASDQGSQQAVALRDGKNDFDFNLGVWHTHIRRVLDPFSGSDKSMELDGTVTVRKVWDGRGQLEEIEADGPKGHWEGLTMFLYNPQAHQWTQSFIDSQAGVLTTPLVGSFKDGRGELYSQETFRDKTVLIRGTWSDIKPDSHHFEEDFSNDGGKTWVPAFIGELTREKQSGEAGASLTHVSMARVDASSGQRDFDFDLGTWKTHSTRLLHPLTGSTTWVEMDGATVVKKVWGGKANLAEYEADGPAGHVELLSLRWFNPTTHEWNLDFATPSVGTLGIPGVGGFKDGRGDFYDYEEINGRSVLVRFSIWKTSQDTAQSEQAFSEDGGKTWEVNWINKYTR
;
A
#
# COMPACT_ATOMS: atom_id res chain seq x y z
N MET A 1 2.82 12.33 -6.29
CA MET A 1 4.22 12.57 -5.81
C MET A 1 4.58 14.03 -5.43
N MET A 2 3.86 15.09 -5.86
CA MET A 2 4.34 16.49 -5.69
C MET A 2 4.01 17.19 -4.36
N ARG A 3 2.96 16.77 -3.63
CA ARG A 3 2.61 17.34 -2.30
C ARG A 3 3.73 17.18 -1.26
N LEU A 4 4.54 16.13 -1.41
CA LEU A 4 5.52 15.69 -0.42
C LEU A 4 6.80 16.52 -0.37
N PHE A 5 7.07 17.33 -1.39
CA PHE A 5 8.31 18.11 -1.48
C PHE A 5 8.10 19.63 -1.52
N THR A 6 6.86 20.10 -1.29
CA THR A 6 6.59 21.55 -1.26
C THR A 6 6.86 22.18 0.13
N GLU A 7 7.02 21.37 1.19
CA GLU A 7 7.34 21.84 2.55
C GLU A 7 8.84 21.76 2.89
N VAL A 8 9.70 22.38 2.07
CA VAL A 8 11.05 22.81 2.54
C VAL A 8 11.34 24.19 1.94
N ALA A 9 10.50 25.17 2.29
CA ALA A 9 10.79 26.58 2.09
C ALA A 9 10.23 27.34 3.30
N GLY A 10 11.13 27.83 4.15
CA GLY A 10 10.81 28.25 5.50
C GLY A 10 9.88 29.46 5.63
N VAL A 11 9.16 29.51 6.76
CA VAL A 11 8.54 30.74 7.28
C VAL A 11 8.75 30.81 8.79
N ARG A 12 9.40 31.91 9.21
CA ARG A 12 9.53 32.36 10.60
C ARG A 12 8.16 32.72 11.19
N GLY A 13 8.05 32.57 12.51
CA GLY A 13 6.82 32.69 13.27
C GLY A 13 5.97 33.94 13.08
N GLY A 14 4.67 33.75 13.26
CA GLY A 14 3.67 34.78 13.44
C GLY A 14 2.43 34.17 14.10
N ARG A 15 2.10 34.61 15.31
CA ARG A 15 0.87 34.25 16.03
C ARG A 15 -0.34 34.97 15.45
N PHE A 16 -1.49 34.32 15.62
CA PHE A 16 -2.82 34.82 16.04
C PHE A 16 -4.01 34.92 15.04
N LEU A 17 -5.11 34.32 15.53
CA LEU A 17 -6.56 34.62 15.42
C LEU A 17 -7.37 34.19 14.18
N GLY A 18 -8.15 33.12 14.38
CA GLY A 18 -9.62 33.19 14.51
C GLY A 18 -10.46 33.55 13.28
N GLY A 19 -11.28 32.60 12.80
CA GLY A 19 -12.39 32.90 11.90
C GLY A 19 -12.93 31.64 11.22
N GLY A 20 -14.01 31.07 11.76
CA GLY A 20 -14.64 29.88 11.20
C GLY A 20 -15.38 30.15 9.89
N ARG A 21 -15.39 29.14 9.02
CA ARG A 21 -16.53 28.86 8.14
C ARG A 21 -16.50 27.40 7.71
N LYS A 22 -17.53 26.67 8.13
CA LYS A 22 -17.81 25.29 7.74
C LYS A 22 -18.27 25.29 6.28
N SER A 23 -17.58 24.55 5.43
CA SER A 23 -18.13 24.05 4.17
C SER A 23 -17.96 22.54 4.14
N PHE A 24 -19.09 21.85 4.27
CA PHE A 24 -19.25 20.42 4.16
C PHE A 24 -19.19 20.07 2.66
N GLY A 25 -18.06 19.55 2.21
CA GLY A 25 -17.92 18.90 0.90
C GLY A 25 -17.87 17.40 1.12
N LEU A 26 -19.03 16.74 1.06
CA LEU A 26 -19.19 15.31 1.24
C LEU A 26 -18.84 14.60 -0.07
N PHE A 27 -17.67 13.97 -0.14
CA PHE A 27 -17.38 12.89 -1.10
C PHE A 27 -16.64 11.80 -0.34
N VAL A 28 -17.39 10.77 0.02
CA VAL A 28 -16.91 9.58 0.71
C VAL A 28 -16.50 8.59 -0.37
N ALA A 29 -15.21 8.43 -0.61
CA ALA A 29 -14.68 7.22 -1.21
C ALA A 29 -14.47 6.22 -0.06
N LEU A 30 -15.46 5.35 0.14
CA LEU A 30 -15.38 4.25 1.12
C LEU A 30 -14.39 3.21 0.58
N VAL A 31 -13.18 3.23 1.13
CA VAL A 31 -12.18 2.17 0.95
C VAL A 31 -12.16 1.39 2.25
N PHE A 32 -12.79 0.22 2.23
CA PHE A 32 -12.85 -0.68 3.37
C PHE A 32 -11.67 -1.64 3.33
N ALA A 33 -10.82 -1.62 4.36
CA ALA A 33 -9.87 -2.69 4.65
C ALA A 33 -10.32 -3.47 5.90
N VAL A 34 -11.61 -3.79 6.01
CA VAL A 34 -12.06 -4.68 7.08
C VAL A 34 -11.88 -6.13 6.61
N CYS A 35 -11.04 -6.90 7.30
CA CYS A 35 -10.99 -8.37 7.19
C CYS A 35 -12.25 -9.02 7.79
N VAL A 36 -13.44 -8.71 7.25
CA VAL A 36 -14.71 -9.39 7.58
C VAL A 36 -15.05 -10.36 6.45
N PHE A 37 -14.65 -11.61 6.63
CA PHE A 37 -15.13 -12.72 5.82
C PHE A 37 -16.48 -13.21 6.36
N GLY A 38 -17.56 -12.99 5.59
CA GLY A 38 -18.88 -13.58 5.81
C GLY A 38 -19.16 -14.66 4.77
N GLY A 39 -19.35 -15.91 5.22
CA GLY A 39 -19.80 -17.01 4.36
C GLY A 39 -21.31 -16.97 4.18
N GLY A 40 -21.77 -16.92 2.93
CA GLY A 40 -23.19 -17.02 2.56
C GLY A 40 -23.46 -18.31 1.82
N ALA A 41 -24.33 -19.15 2.38
CA ALA A 41 -24.87 -20.35 1.74
C ALA A 41 -25.98 -19.97 0.75
N GLU A 42 -25.96 -20.58 -0.44
CA GLU A 42 -26.98 -20.47 -1.47
C GLU A 42 -28.27 -21.19 -1.06
N GLU A 43 -29.43 -20.58 -1.36
CA GLU A 43 -30.71 -21.28 -1.37
C GLU A 43 -31.38 -21.10 -2.75
N VAL A 44 -31.71 -22.24 -3.36
CA VAL A 44 -32.24 -22.40 -4.71
C VAL A 44 -33.77 -22.41 -4.66
N VAL A 45 -34.43 -21.58 -5.48
CA VAL A 45 -35.82 -21.81 -5.94
C VAL A 45 -35.91 -21.47 -7.42
N GLY A 46 -36.46 -22.41 -8.21
CA GLY A 46 -36.44 -22.38 -9.68
C GLY A 46 -37.75 -22.00 -10.38
N GLN A 47 -37.59 -21.86 -11.71
CA GLN A 47 -38.55 -21.97 -12.84
C GLN A 47 -39.68 -20.92 -12.92
N THR A 48 -40.06 -20.33 -14.06
CA THR A 48 -40.02 -20.57 -15.54
C THR A 48 -40.06 -19.17 -16.22
N ALA A 49 -39.73 -18.91 -17.50
CA ALA A 49 -40.26 -19.46 -18.75
C ALA A 49 -39.38 -19.02 -19.95
N ALA A 50 -39.34 -19.89 -20.97
CA ALA A 50 -38.58 -19.67 -22.20
C ALA A 50 -39.34 -18.76 -23.18
N ALA A 51 -38.68 -17.71 -23.65
CA ALA A 51 -39.00 -17.02 -24.89
C ALA A 51 -37.80 -17.18 -25.82
N ALA A 52 -38.02 -17.83 -26.97
CA ALA A 52 -37.01 -18.00 -28.00
C ALA A 52 -36.71 -16.65 -28.66
N SER A 53 -35.46 -16.20 -28.57
CA SER A 53 -34.92 -15.10 -29.37
C SER A 53 -33.64 -15.56 -30.06
N ASP A 54 -33.65 -15.39 -31.38
CA ASP A 54 -32.59 -15.51 -32.37
C ASP A 54 -31.16 -15.55 -31.81
N GLN A 55 -30.48 -16.70 -31.97
CA GLN A 55 -29.07 -16.85 -31.67
C GLN A 55 -28.22 -16.23 -32.80
N GLY A 56 -28.08 -14.91 -32.77
CA GLY A 56 -26.86 -14.29 -33.26
C GLY A 56 -25.76 -14.59 -32.25
N SER A 57 -24.82 -15.45 -32.60
CA SER A 57 -23.63 -15.73 -31.78
C SER A 57 -22.70 -14.51 -31.76
N GLN A 58 -23.09 -13.44 -31.06
CA GLN A 58 -22.13 -12.52 -30.49
C GLN A 58 -21.43 -13.29 -29.36
N GLN A 59 -20.26 -13.83 -29.68
CA GLN A 59 -19.30 -14.20 -28.64
C GLN A 59 -19.15 -12.96 -27.75
N ALA A 60 -19.73 -13.00 -26.56
CA ALA A 60 -19.39 -12.06 -25.51
C ALA A 60 -17.88 -12.14 -25.37
N VAL A 61 -17.17 -11.06 -25.72
CA VAL A 61 -15.73 -10.99 -25.53
C VAL A 61 -15.52 -11.25 -24.05
N ALA A 62 -14.92 -12.40 -23.73
CA ALA A 62 -14.63 -12.74 -22.34
C ALA A 62 -13.84 -11.57 -21.75
N LEU A 63 -14.35 -11.01 -20.65
CA LEU A 63 -13.69 -9.92 -19.95
C LEU A 63 -12.28 -10.42 -19.58
N ARG A 64 -11.25 -9.71 -20.05
CA ARG A 64 -9.86 -10.04 -19.74
C ARG A 64 -9.67 -9.88 -18.24
N ASP A 65 -9.24 -10.95 -17.56
CA ASP A 65 -8.99 -10.96 -16.11
C ASP A 65 -7.99 -9.87 -15.72
N GLY A 66 -6.81 -9.85 -16.34
CA GLY A 66 -5.84 -8.77 -16.13
C GLY A 66 -4.94 -8.95 -14.89
N LYS A 67 -5.10 -10.03 -14.14
CA LYS A 67 -4.30 -10.33 -12.94
C LYS A 67 -2.78 -10.49 -13.15
N ASN A 68 -2.32 -10.60 -14.40
CA ASN A 68 -0.90 -10.76 -14.75
C ASN A 68 -0.36 -9.52 -15.49
N ASP A 69 -1.10 -8.41 -15.48
CA ASP A 69 -0.80 -7.26 -16.33
C ASP A 69 0.53 -6.59 -15.99
N PHE A 70 0.96 -6.65 -14.73
CA PHE A 70 2.23 -6.13 -14.27
C PHE A 70 3.38 -7.15 -14.26
N ASP A 71 3.18 -8.39 -14.74
CA ASP A 71 4.24 -9.42 -14.69
C ASP A 71 5.50 -9.01 -15.46
N PHE A 72 5.37 -8.14 -16.47
CA PHE A 72 6.51 -7.61 -17.21
C PHE A 72 7.49 -6.87 -16.29
N ASN A 73 7.00 -6.21 -15.21
CA ASN A 73 7.77 -5.32 -14.33
C ASN A 73 8.60 -6.08 -13.29
N LEU A 74 8.41 -7.40 -13.14
CA LEU A 74 9.15 -8.20 -12.16
C LEU A 74 10.67 -8.20 -12.44
N GLY A 75 11.47 -8.13 -11.37
CA GLY A 75 12.92 -8.21 -11.42
C GLY A 75 13.61 -6.89 -11.07
N VAL A 76 14.82 -6.71 -11.61
CA VAL A 76 15.67 -5.53 -11.35
C VAL A 76 15.86 -4.75 -12.64
N TRP A 77 15.70 -3.43 -12.55
CA TRP A 77 15.75 -2.50 -13.66
C TRP A 77 16.64 -1.33 -13.31
N HIS A 78 17.40 -0.85 -14.29
CA HIS A 78 17.91 0.51 -14.26
C HIS A 78 16.76 1.46 -14.63
N THR A 79 16.67 2.59 -13.95
CA THR A 79 15.70 3.65 -14.25
C THR A 79 16.41 4.99 -14.44
N HIS A 80 16.03 5.71 -15.49
CA HIS A 80 16.32 7.12 -15.66
C HIS A 80 15.01 7.89 -15.47
N ILE A 81 14.98 8.77 -14.48
CA ILE A 81 13.79 9.48 -14.05
C ILE A 81 13.91 10.96 -14.37
N ARG A 82 12.93 11.50 -15.07
CA ARG A 82 12.73 12.94 -15.23
C ARG A 82 11.52 13.41 -14.44
N ARG A 83 11.73 14.27 -13.45
CA ARG A 83 10.67 14.85 -12.63
C ARG A 83 10.48 16.34 -12.90
N VAL A 84 9.29 16.74 -13.33
CA VAL A 84 8.93 18.15 -13.56
C VAL A 84 8.59 18.82 -12.22
N LEU A 85 9.23 19.95 -11.91
CA LEU A 85 9.13 20.55 -10.57
C LEU A 85 7.78 21.25 -10.31
N ASP A 86 7.18 21.81 -11.36
CA ASP A 86 5.87 22.42 -11.31
C ASP A 86 5.17 22.28 -12.69
N PRO A 87 4.41 21.20 -12.91
CA PRO A 87 3.77 20.89 -14.19
C PRO A 87 2.81 21.97 -14.68
N PHE A 88 2.29 22.83 -13.80
CA PHE A 88 1.33 23.88 -14.14
C PHE A 88 1.97 25.28 -14.26
N SER A 89 3.27 25.42 -14.01
CA SER A 89 3.96 26.71 -14.10
C SER A 89 4.21 27.18 -15.53
N GLY A 90 4.12 26.27 -16.51
CA GLY A 90 4.61 26.50 -17.88
C GLY A 90 6.14 26.50 -18.00
N SER A 91 6.87 26.24 -16.92
CA SER A 91 8.32 26.06 -16.93
C SER A 91 8.69 24.64 -17.35
N ASP A 92 9.80 24.52 -18.07
CA ASP A 92 10.47 23.27 -18.45
C ASP A 92 11.45 22.75 -17.39
N LYS A 93 11.47 23.34 -16.18
CA LYS A 93 12.39 22.94 -15.11
C LYS A 93 12.07 21.52 -14.63
N SER A 94 12.97 20.60 -14.93
CA SER A 94 13.01 19.26 -14.38
C SER A 94 14.19 19.07 -13.41
N MET A 95 14.13 17.98 -12.66
CA MET A 95 15.32 17.32 -12.14
C MET A 95 15.39 15.92 -12.74
N GLU A 96 16.61 15.45 -12.96
CA GLU A 96 16.88 14.09 -13.40
C GLU A 96 17.39 13.26 -12.21
N LEU A 97 17.03 11.98 -12.18
CA LEU A 97 17.55 10.99 -11.24
C LEU A 97 17.91 9.72 -12.00
N ASP A 98 18.93 9.02 -11.54
CA ASP A 98 19.34 7.73 -12.08
C ASP A 98 19.40 6.72 -10.95
N GLY A 99 18.93 5.49 -11.19
CA GLY A 99 18.78 4.54 -10.12
C GLY A 99 18.39 3.13 -10.53
N THR A 100 18.00 2.36 -9.53
CA THR A 100 17.54 0.98 -9.67
C THR A 100 16.11 0.85 -9.17
N VAL A 101 15.30 0.08 -9.89
CA VAL A 101 13.99 -0.39 -9.46
C VAL A 101 14.05 -1.89 -9.24
N THR A 102 13.63 -2.35 -8.06
CA THR A 102 13.51 -3.77 -7.73
C THR A 102 12.05 -4.11 -7.47
N VAL A 103 11.52 -5.09 -8.19
CA VAL A 103 10.11 -5.50 -8.08
C VAL A 103 10.02 -6.97 -7.73
N ARG A 104 9.25 -7.27 -6.69
CA ARG A 104 8.97 -8.64 -6.23
C ARG A 104 7.48 -8.91 -6.13
N LYS A 105 7.11 -10.18 -6.31
CA LYS A 105 5.74 -10.65 -6.11
C LYS A 105 5.30 -10.55 -4.65
N VAL A 106 4.00 -10.36 -4.48
CA VAL A 106 3.21 -10.52 -3.26
C VAL A 106 2.02 -11.42 -3.61
N TRP A 107 1.64 -12.36 -2.74
CA TRP A 107 0.52 -13.32 -2.97
C TRP A 107 0.56 -14.04 -4.33
N ASP A 108 1.74 -14.55 -4.70
CA ASP A 108 2.03 -15.20 -5.99
C ASP A 108 1.65 -14.35 -7.22
N GLY A 109 1.82 -13.02 -7.12
CA GLY A 109 1.61 -12.10 -8.24
C GLY A 109 0.25 -11.41 -8.25
N ARG A 110 -0.66 -11.73 -7.32
CA ARG A 110 -1.89 -10.91 -7.07
C ARG A 110 -1.57 -9.55 -6.46
N GLY A 111 -0.33 -9.34 -6.03
CA GLY A 111 0.25 -8.04 -5.77
C GLY A 111 1.72 -8.00 -6.14
N GLN A 112 2.30 -6.80 -6.15
CA GLN A 112 3.73 -6.58 -6.34
C GLN A 112 4.20 -5.45 -5.43
N LEU A 113 5.42 -5.60 -4.91
CA LEU A 113 6.13 -4.54 -4.21
C LEU A 113 7.30 -4.09 -5.08
N GLU A 114 7.34 -2.80 -5.37
CA GLU A 114 8.42 -2.13 -6.08
C GLU A 114 9.17 -1.20 -5.12
N GLU A 115 10.49 -1.28 -5.14
CA GLU A 115 11.41 -0.41 -4.41
C GLU A 115 12.26 0.35 -5.43
N ILE A 116 12.32 1.67 -5.30
CA ILE A 116 13.11 2.55 -6.14
C ILE A 116 14.23 3.15 -5.29
N GLU A 117 15.46 3.07 -5.79
CA GLU A 117 16.67 3.62 -5.17
C GLU A 117 17.36 4.48 -6.24
N ALA A 118 17.33 5.81 -6.13
CA ALA A 118 17.88 6.69 -7.15
C ALA A 118 18.64 7.88 -6.55
N ASP A 119 19.64 8.37 -7.29
CA ASP A 119 20.41 9.55 -6.94
C ASP A 119 20.10 10.69 -7.91
N GLY A 120 20.04 11.91 -7.39
CA GLY A 120 19.86 13.10 -8.20
C GLY A 120 20.49 14.35 -7.58
N PRO A 121 20.20 15.55 -8.11
CA PRO A 121 20.78 16.81 -7.64
C PRO A 121 20.49 17.15 -6.16
N LYS A 122 19.47 16.51 -5.55
CA LYS A 122 19.10 16.67 -4.15
C LYS A 122 19.64 15.56 -3.24
N GLY A 123 20.51 14.70 -3.76
CA GLY A 123 21.04 13.52 -3.07
C GLY A 123 20.21 12.27 -3.35
N HIS A 124 20.39 11.30 -2.47
CA HIS A 124 19.76 9.99 -2.55
C HIS A 124 18.26 10.06 -2.22
N TRP A 125 17.47 9.31 -2.99
CA TRP A 125 16.01 9.25 -2.91
C TRP A 125 15.54 7.80 -3.00
N GLU A 126 14.59 7.45 -2.13
CA GLU A 126 13.99 6.12 -2.12
C GLU A 126 12.46 6.22 -2.27
N GLY A 127 11.91 5.36 -3.13
CA GLY A 127 10.49 5.24 -3.41
C GLY A 127 9.99 3.81 -3.23
N LEU A 128 8.70 3.66 -2.98
CA LEU A 128 8.02 2.37 -2.86
C LEU A 128 6.69 2.47 -3.58
N THR A 129 6.41 1.49 -4.42
CA THR A 129 5.11 1.34 -5.06
C THR A 129 4.50 -0.01 -4.66
N MET A 130 3.26 0.01 -4.18
CA MET A 130 2.46 -1.19 -3.94
C MET A 130 1.43 -1.33 -5.06
N PHE A 131 1.52 -2.44 -5.80
CA PHE A 131 0.54 -2.83 -6.80
C PHE A 131 -0.34 -3.95 -6.23
N LEU A 132 -1.65 -3.76 -6.21
CA LEU A 132 -2.60 -4.77 -5.73
C LEU A 132 -3.69 -4.99 -6.77
N TYR A 133 -4.01 -6.24 -7.05
CA TYR A 133 -5.06 -6.60 -8.00
C TYR A 133 -6.39 -6.82 -7.27
N ASN A 134 -7.45 -6.17 -7.74
CA ASN A 134 -8.81 -6.39 -7.31
C ASN A 134 -9.51 -7.33 -8.30
N PRO A 135 -9.76 -8.61 -7.91
CA PRO A 135 -10.36 -9.60 -8.80
C PRO A 135 -11.83 -9.33 -9.16
N GLN A 136 -12.52 -8.48 -8.39
CA GLN A 136 -13.94 -8.19 -8.58
C GLN A 136 -14.13 -7.06 -9.60
N ALA A 137 -13.23 -6.08 -9.58
CA ALA A 137 -13.21 -4.98 -10.52
C ALA A 137 -12.40 -5.28 -11.79
N HIS A 138 -11.56 -6.32 -11.79
CA HIS A 138 -10.55 -6.58 -12.82
C HIS A 138 -9.62 -5.37 -13.02
N GLN A 139 -9.22 -4.77 -11.91
CA GLN A 139 -8.43 -3.54 -11.88
C GLN A 139 -7.27 -3.67 -10.91
N TRP A 140 -6.22 -2.91 -11.19
CA TRP A 140 -5.08 -2.74 -10.31
C TRP A 140 -5.16 -1.40 -9.58
N THR A 141 -4.73 -1.42 -8.33
CA THR A 141 -4.37 -0.21 -7.58
C THR A 141 -2.85 -0.05 -7.55
N GLN A 142 -2.36 1.17 -7.73
CA GLN A 142 -0.95 1.55 -7.59
C GLN A 142 -0.85 2.67 -6.54
N SER A 143 -0.28 2.36 -5.38
CA SER A 143 -0.06 3.31 -4.28
C SER A 143 1.42 3.57 -4.09
N PHE A 144 1.80 4.83 -3.87
CA PHE A 144 3.20 5.24 -3.78
C PHE A 144 3.53 5.86 -2.42
N ILE A 145 4.75 5.60 -1.92
CA ILE A 145 5.33 6.24 -0.73
C ILE A 145 6.74 6.74 -1.07
N ASP A 146 6.99 8.00 -0.74
CA ASP A 146 8.34 8.59 -0.74
C ASP A 146 8.94 8.49 0.66
N SER A 147 10.13 7.91 0.78
CA SER A 147 10.77 7.65 2.08
C SER A 147 11.07 8.93 2.86
N GLN A 148 11.28 10.06 2.16
CA GLN A 148 11.62 11.33 2.80
C GLN A 148 10.41 12.04 3.40
N ALA A 149 9.21 11.75 2.91
CA ALA A 149 7.99 12.38 3.40
C ALA A 149 7.09 11.42 4.19
N GLY A 150 7.17 10.11 3.91
CA GLY A 150 6.47 9.07 4.67
C GLY A 150 4.94 9.16 4.59
N VAL A 151 4.39 9.61 3.46
CA VAL A 151 2.95 9.69 3.22
C VAL A 151 2.58 8.81 2.03
N LEU A 152 1.51 8.02 2.20
CA LEU A 152 0.89 7.23 1.15
C LEU A 152 0.07 8.14 0.23
N THR A 153 0.30 8.04 -1.08
CA THR A 153 -0.50 8.76 -2.09
C THR A 153 -1.91 8.18 -2.20
N THR A 154 -2.83 8.94 -2.78
CA THR A 154 -4.11 8.36 -3.21
C THR A 154 -3.82 7.30 -4.29
N PRO A 155 -4.37 6.07 -4.20
CA PRO A 155 -4.07 5.02 -5.17
C PRO A 155 -4.54 5.45 -6.57
N LEU A 156 -3.69 5.21 -7.57
CA LEU A 156 -4.11 5.16 -8.97
C LEU A 156 -4.86 3.85 -9.18
N VAL A 157 -6.01 3.89 -9.87
CA VAL A 157 -6.82 2.70 -10.16
C VAL A 157 -7.06 2.58 -11.65
N GLY A 158 -6.86 1.39 -12.21
CA GLY A 158 -7.11 1.16 -13.63
C GLY A 158 -6.77 -0.25 -14.11
N SER A 159 -6.57 -0.40 -15.41
CA SER A 159 -6.39 -1.69 -16.07
C SER A 159 -5.57 -1.53 -17.34
N PHE A 160 -5.06 -2.64 -17.88
CA PHE A 160 -4.39 -2.60 -19.17
C PHE A 160 -5.35 -2.87 -20.32
N LYS A 161 -5.05 -2.25 -21.46
CA LYS A 161 -5.71 -2.50 -22.73
C LYS A 161 -4.66 -2.42 -23.83
N ASP A 162 -4.62 -3.42 -24.70
CA ASP A 162 -3.75 -3.48 -25.87
C ASP A 162 -2.26 -3.23 -25.55
N GLY A 163 -1.78 -3.77 -24.41
CA GLY A 163 -0.39 -3.63 -23.96
C GLY A 163 -0.04 -2.27 -23.32
N ARG A 164 -1.03 -1.43 -23.06
CA ARG A 164 -0.88 -0.14 -22.36
C ARG A 164 -1.70 -0.13 -21.07
N GLY A 165 -1.07 0.21 -19.96
CA GLY A 165 -1.74 0.39 -18.66
C GLY A 165 -2.09 1.86 -18.47
N GLU A 166 -3.32 2.16 -18.10
CA GLU A 166 -3.71 3.50 -17.66
C GLU A 166 -4.47 3.40 -16.34
N LEU A 167 -3.94 4.09 -15.33
CA LEU A 167 -4.51 4.13 -13.98
C LEU A 167 -4.74 5.60 -13.60
N TYR A 168 -5.82 5.85 -12.88
CA TYR A 168 -6.31 7.20 -12.62
C TYR A 168 -6.54 7.42 -11.14
N SER A 169 -6.28 8.64 -10.68
CA SER A 169 -6.70 9.12 -9.37
C SER A 169 -7.06 10.60 -9.44
N GLN A 170 -7.51 11.12 -8.32
CA GLN A 170 -7.81 12.53 -8.15
C GLN A 170 -7.23 13.00 -6.82
N GLU A 171 -6.50 14.10 -6.86
CA GLU A 171 -5.90 14.70 -5.66
C GLU A 171 -6.19 16.20 -5.60
N THR A 172 -6.07 16.76 -4.39
CA THR A 172 -6.09 18.21 -4.21
C THR A 172 -4.67 18.77 -4.31
N PHE A 173 -4.39 19.54 -5.34
CA PHE A 173 -3.13 20.24 -5.55
C PHE A 173 -3.35 21.76 -5.54
N ARG A 174 -2.68 22.48 -4.61
CA ARG A 174 -2.84 23.94 -4.41
C ARG A 174 -4.32 24.38 -4.37
N ASP A 175 -5.10 23.70 -3.51
CA ASP A 175 -6.54 23.90 -3.32
C ASP A 175 -7.42 23.69 -4.56
N LYS A 176 -6.87 23.05 -5.61
CA LYS A 176 -7.60 22.66 -6.80
C LYS A 176 -7.60 21.15 -6.94
N THR A 177 -8.73 20.62 -7.36
CA THR A 177 -8.82 19.24 -7.78
C THR A 177 -8.03 19.04 -9.06
N VAL A 178 -7.12 18.07 -9.06
CA VAL A 178 -6.28 17.66 -10.19
C VAL A 178 -6.50 16.18 -10.43
N LEU A 179 -6.71 15.80 -11.70
CA LEU A 179 -6.68 14.40 -12.11
C LEU A 179 -5.23 13.98 -12.33
N ILE A 180 -4.92 12.77 -11.90
CA ILE A 180 -3.62 12.14 -12.11
C ILE A 180 -3.85 10.91 -12.98
N ARG A 181 -3.00 10.72 -13.98
CA ARG A 181 -2.97 9.52 -14.82
C ARG A 181 -1.56 8.93 -14.80
N GLY A 182 -1.43 7.70 -14.31
CA GLY A 182 -0.25 6.87 -14.50
C GLY A 182 -0.40 6.04 -15.77
N THR A 183 0.58 6.12 -16.66
CA THR A 183 0.63 5.40 -17.93
C THR A 183 1.80 4.43 -17.92
N TRP A 184 1.55 3.16 -18.20
CA TRP A 184 2.56 2.15 -18.49
C TRP A 184 2.53 1.83 -19.98
N SER A 185 3.63 2.07 -20.69
CA SER A 185 3.70 1.89 -22.15
C SER A 185 5.06 1.38 -22.62
N ASP A 186 5.16 1.17 -23.93
CA ASP A 186 6.39 0.76 -24.62
C ASP A 186 7.04 -0.50 -24.02
N ILE A 187 6.19 -1.39 -23.51
CA ILE A 187 6.56 -2.59 -22.77
C ILE A 187 7.19 -3.60 -23.72
N LYS A 188 8.46 -3.88 -23.49
CA LYS A 188 9.29 -4.87 -24.18
C LYS A 188 9.87 -5.83 -23.14
N PRO A 189 10.45 -6.97 -23.57
CA PRO A 189 11.08 -7.88 -22.63
C PRO A 189 12.14 -7.22 -21.76
N ASP A 190 12.90 -6.25 -22.25
CA ASP A 190 14.05 -5.64 -21.59
C ASP A 190 13.93 -4.14 -21.30
N SER A 191 12.77 -3.54 -21.59
CA SER A 191 12.52 -2.12 -21.38
C SER A 191 11.04 -1.82 -21.24
N HIS A 192 10.69 -0.76 -20.52
CA HIS A 192 9.34 -0.20 -20.50
C HIS A 192 9.39 1.27 -20.06
N HIS A 193 8.26 1.96 -20.23
CA HIS A 193 8.11 3.37 -19.92
C HIS A 193 6.96 3.57 -18.92
N PHE A 194 7.18 4.44 -17.94
CA PHE A 194 6.15 4.92 -17.02
C PHE A 194 6.07 6.45 -17.05
N GLU A 195 4.87 7.00 -17.16
CA GLU A 195 4.62 8.45 -17.11
C GLU A 195 3.43 8.78 -16.21
N GLU A 196 3.62 9.72 -15.29
CA GLU A 196 2.55 10.34 -14.50
C GLU A 196 2.23 11.71 -15.08
N ASP A 197 0.98 11.91 -15.50
CA ASP A 197 0.44 13.16 -16.02
C ASP A 197 -0.56 13.79 -15.05
N PHE A 198 -0.58 15.12 -15.01
CA PHE A 198 -1.59 15.89 -14.28
C PHE A 198 -2.53 16.65 -15.22
N SER A 199 -3.79 16.77 -14.81
CA SER A 199 -4.78 17.62 -15.46
C SER A 199 -5.55 18.46 -14.45
N ASN A 200 -5.64 19.77 -14.70
CA ASN A 200 -6.40 20.72 -13.88
C ASN A 200 -7.68 21.24 -14.56
N ASP A 201 -8.06 20.64 -15.70
CA ASP A 201 -9.20 21.07 -16.52
C ASP A 201 -10.22 19.93 -16.79
N GLY A 202 -10.17 18.90 -15.95
CA GLY A 202 -11.06 17.74 -16.04
C GLY A 202 -10.64 16.73 -17.10
N GLY A 203 -9.34 16.63 -17.39
CA GLY A 203 -8.77 15.64 -18.30
C GLY A 203 -8.76 16.06 -19.77
N LYS A 204 -9.01 17.34 -20.07
CA LYS A 204 -8.97 17.86 -21.46
C LYS A 204 -7.53 18.06 -21.92
N THR A 205 -6.68 18.54 -21.02
CA THR A 205 -5.24 18.64 -21.24
C THR A 205 -4.48 17.93 -20.13
N TRP A 206 -3.33 17.39 -20.48
CA TRP A 206 -2.46 16.64 -19.60
C TRP A 206 -1.04 17.19 -19.72
N VAL A 207 -0.37 17.34 -18.59
CA VAL A 207 1.03 17.79 -18.51
C VAL A 207 1.85 16.76 -17.73
N PRO A 208 3.03 16.37 -18.22
CA PRO A 208 3.86 15.38 -17.54
C PRO A 208 4.39 15.92 -16.21
N ALA A 209 4.31 15.09 -15.18
CA ALA A 209 4.83 15.38 -13.84
C ALA A 209 6.04 14.50 -13.51
N PHE A 210 6.04 13.25 -13.95
CA PHE A 210 7.10 12.28 -13.70
C PHE A 210 7.21 11.33 -14.88
N ILE A 211 8.43 11.04 -15.32
CA ILE A 211 8.70 10.08 -16.39
C ILE A 211 9.82 9.17 -15.91
N GLY A 212 9.63 7.86 -16.04
CA GLY A 212 10.62 6.83 -15.80
C GLY A 212 10.86 6.03 -17.07
N GLU A 213 12.10 6.00 -17.53
CA GLU A 213 12.57 5.11 -18.59
C GLU A 213 13.30 3.94 -17.95
N LEU A 214 12.80 2.71 -18.15
CA LEU A 214 13.33 1.53 -17.48
C LEU A 214 13.96 0.57 -18.49
N THR A 215 15.13 0.06 -18.14
CA THR A 215 15.83 -1.00 -18.89
C THR A 215 16.26 -2.10 -17.94
N ARG A 216 16.12 -3.38 -18.32
CA ARG A 216 16.50 -4.48 -17.44
C ARG A 216 17.98 -4.39 -17.10
N GLU A 217 18.28 -4.56 -15.81
CA GLU A 217 19.64 -4.81 -15.36
C GLU A 217 20.09 -6.16 -15.92
N LYS A 218 21.25 -6.17 -16.58
CA LYS A 218 21.84 -7.44 -17.03
C LYS A 218 22.37 -8.12 -15.78
N GLN A 219 21.79 -9.27 -15.41
CA GLN A 219 22.39 -10.13 -14.41
C GLN A 219 23.78 -10.55 -14.89
N SER A 220 24.83 -9.84 -14.46
CA SER A 220 26.19 -10.34 -14.54
C SER A 220 26.23 -11.61 -13.70
N GLY A 221 26.55 -12.74 -14.32
CA GLY A 221 26.68 -14.03 -13.66
C GLY A 221 27.84 -14.03 -12.68
N GLU A 222 27.67 -13.37 -11.54
CA GLU A 222 28.48 -13.51 -10.33
C GLU A 222 27.53 -13.51 -9.14
N ALA A 223 27.08 -14.72 -8.78
CA ALA A 223 26.66 -15.00 -7.41
C ALA A 223 27.90 -14.89 -6.52
N GLY A 224 28.22 -13.67 -6.12
CA GLY A 224 29.33 -13.32 -5.25
C GLY A 224 28.96 -12.06 -4.51
N ALA A 225 28.45 -12.21 -3.30
CA ALA A 225 28.14 -11.10 -2.41
C ALA A 225 29.32 -10.13 -2.31
N SER A 226 29.12 -8.91 -2.78
CA SER A 226 29.88 -7.75 -2.30
C SER A 226 28.95 -6.93 -1.42
N LEU A 227 28.66 -7.48 -0.24
CA LEU A 227 28.28 -6.64 0.89
C LEU A 227 29.55 -5.88 1.28
N THR A 228 29.75 -4.71 0.68
CA THR A 228 30.71 -3.77 1.23
C THR A 228 30.26 -3.45 2.64
N HIS A 229 31.10 -3.83 3.59
CA HIS A 229 30.91 -3.60 5.01
C HIS A 229 30.94 -2.08 5.23
N VAL A 230 29.78 -1.43 5.14
CA VAL A 230 29.63 -0.07 5.67
C VAL A 230 29.93 -0.18 7.16
N SER A 231 30.92 0.59 7.62
CA SER A 231 31.24 0.66 9.03
C SER A 231 29.95 1.00 9.77
N MET A 232 29.58 0.19 10.76
CA MET A 232 28.53 0.54 11.69
C MET A 232 29.03 1.72 12.52
N ALA A 233 28.89 2.92 11.97
CA ALA A 233 28.65 4.09 12.80
C ALA A 233 27.47 3.70 13.70
N ARG A 234 27.70 3.78 15.01
CA ARG A 234 26.69 3.51 16.03
C ARG A 234 25.50 4.42 15.71
N VAL A 235 24.50 3.89 15.02
CA VAL A 235 23.27 4.61 14.75
C VAL A 235 22.62 4.80 16.11
N ASP A 236 22.46 6.06 16.50
CA ASP A 236 21.76 6.39 17.72
C ASP A 236 20.42 5.67 17.70
N ALA A 237 20.13 4.91 18.76
CA ALA A 237 18.85 4.26 19.01
C ALA A 237 17.72 5.28 19.29
N SER A 238 17.83 6.50 18.74
CA SER A 238 17.10 7.70 19.14
C SER A 238 16.01 8.13 18.17
N SER A 239 15.86 7.50 17.00
CA SER A 239 14.91 7.94 15.97
C SER A 239 13.65 7.09 15.80
N GLY A 240 13.49 5.94 16.48
CA GLY A 240 12.32 5.05 16.35
C GLY A 240 12.21 4.30 15.00
N GLN A 241 13.01 4.66 14.00
CA GLN A 241 13.00 4.10 12.65
C GLN A 241 13.31 2.61 12.56
N ARG A 242 13.76 1.99 13.66
CA ARG A 242 14.18 0.58 13.72
C ARG A 242 13.33 -0.22 14.71
N ASP A 243 12.22 0.34 15.18
CA ASP A 243 11.42 -0.29 16.23
C ASP A 243 10.83 -1.66 15.82
N PHE A 244 10.59 -1.88 14.53
CA PHE A 244 10.15 -3.16 13.98
C PHE A 244 11.27 -4.18 13.73
N ASP A 245 12.55 -3.87 13.98
CA ASP A 245 13.66 -4.76 13.63
C ASP A 245 13.55 -6.14 14.32
N PHE A 246 12.89 -6.23 15.48
CA PHE A 246 12.69 -7.49 16.17
C PHE A 246 11.78 -8.46 15.42
N ASP A 247 10.87 -7.96 14.57
CA ASP A 247 9.82 -8.72 13.87
C ASP A 247 10.29 -9.23 12.49
N LEU A 248 11.50 -8.88 12.07
CA LEU A 248 12.02 -9.26 10.77
C LEU A 248 12.33 -10.76 10.67
N GLY A 249 12.09 -11.32 9.49
CA GLY A 249 12.35 -12.72 9.17
C GLY A 249 11.09 -13.56 9.05
N THR A 250 11.23 -14.87 9.19
CA THR A 250 10.14 -15.84 9.07
C THR A 250 9.73 -16.35 10.44
N TRP A 251 8.43 -16.30 10.72
CA TRP A 251 7.82 -16.71 11.97
C TRP A 251 6.75 -17.74 11.73
N LYS A 252 6.77 -18.82 12.51
CA LYS A 252 5.56 -19.64 12.70
C LYS A 252 4.55 -18.83 13.48
N THR A 253 3.33 -18.77 13.00
CA THR A 253 2.28 -17.92 13.56
C THR A 253 1.07 -18.78 13.92
N HIS A 254 0.74 -18.82 15.21
CA HIS A 254 -0.53 -19.38 15.69
C HIS A 254 -1.48 -18.23 15.98
N SER A 255 -2.67 -18.27 15.39
CA SER A 255 -3.60 -17.14 15.37
C SER A 255 -4.95 -17.56 15.90
N THR A 256 -5.56 -16.70 16.71
CA THR A 256 -6.92 -16.88 17.21
C THR A 256 -7.74 -15.64 16.87
N ARG A 257 -8.88 -15.83 16.21
CA ARG A 257 -9.74 -14.73 15.73
C ARG A 257 -11.15 -14.88 16.27
N LEU A 258 -11.72 -13.79 16.75
CA LEU A 258 -13.10 -13.70 17.20
C LEU A 258 -14.03 -13.60 15.98
N LEU A 259 -15.03 -14.47 15.91
CA LEU A 259 -16.08 -14.39 14.91
C LEU A 259 -17.14 -13.38 15.35
N HIS A 260 -17.60 -12.53 14.42
CA HIS A 260 -18.63 -11.52 14.67
C HIS A 260 -18.28 -10.57 15.84
N PRO A 261 -17.15 -9.84 15.76
CA PRO A 261 -16.84 -8.83 16.77
C PRO A 261 -17.95 -7.76 16.85
N LEU A 262 -18.09 -7.12 18.01
CA LEU A 262 -19.07 -6.09 18.34
C LEU A 262 -20.53 -6.58 18.40
N THR A 263 -20.75 -7.89 18.43
CA THR A 263 -22.09 -8.49 18.61
C THR A 263 -22.25 -9.23 19.94
N GLY A 264 -21.24 -9.16 20.83
CA GLY A 264 -21.18 -9.95 22.07
C GLY A 264 -20.81 -11.42 21.83
N SER A 265 -20.23 -11.74 20.68
CA SER A 265 -19.75 -13.09 20.37
C SER A 265 -18.63 -13.51 21.31
N THR A 266 -18.57 -14.81 21.61
CA THR A 266 -17.46 -15.43 22.33
C THR A 266 -16.86 -16.58 21.53
N THR A 267 -17.19 -16.69 20.24
CA THR A 267 -16.77 -17.79 19.38
C THR A 267 -15.45 -17.43 18.71
N TRP A 268 -14.40 -18.18 19.05
CA TRP A 268 -13.07 -18.03 18.47
C TRP A 268 -12.77 -19.16 17.49
N VAL A 269 -12.03 -18.84 16.45
CA VAL A 269 -11.45 -19.81 15.51
C VAL A 269 -9.93 -19.70 15.53
N GLU A 270 -9.27 -20.83 15.32
CA GLU A 270 -7.81 -20.94 15.30
C GLU A 270 -7.31 -21.15 13.87
N MET A 271 -6.11 -20.63 13.60
CA MET A 271 -5.40 -20.79 12.34
C MET A 271 -3.90 -20.92 12.62
N ASP A 272 -3.23 -21.79 11.88
CA ASP A 272 -1.77 -21.97 11.94
C ASP A 272 -1.16 -21.68 10.59
N GLY A 273 -0.01 -20.99 10.61
CA GLY A 273 0.64 -20.55 9.39
C GLY A 273 1.98 -19.89 9.62
N ALA A 274 2.35 -19.01 8.70
CA ALA A 274 3.60 -18.27 8.76
C ALA A 274 3.40 -16.78 8.50
N THR A 275 4.24 -15.96 9.15
CA THR A 275 4.43 -14.55 8.83
C THR A 275 5.85 -14.37 8.32
N VAL A 276 6.02 -13.79 7.14
CA VAL A 276 7.32 -13.43 6.58
C VAL A 276 7.41 -11.92 6.52
N VAL A 277 8.37 -11.34 7.23
CA VAL A 277 8.58 -9.90 7.31
C VAL A 277 9.90 -9.53 6.64
N LYS A 278 9.80 -8.74 5.56
CA LYS A 278 10.95 -8.27 4.78
C LYS A 278 11.13 -6.77 4.93
N LYS A 279 12.38 -6.35 5.12
CA LYS A 279 12.76 -4.92 5.17
C LYS A 279 12.53 -4.25 3.82
N VAL A 280 12.30 -2.94 3.89
CA VAL A 280 12.29 -1.97 2.79
C VAL A 280 13.11 -0.76 3.25
N TRP A 281 13.87 -0.13 2.33
CA TRP A 281 14.68 1.07 2.61
C TRP A 281 15.57 0.93 3.85
N GLY A 282 16.33 -0.16 3.93
CA GLY A 282 17.21 -0.45 5.06
C GLY A 282 16.49 -0.65 6.41
N GLY A 283 15.17 -0.83 6.43
CA GLY A 283 14.35 -1.03 7.64
C GLY A 283 13.48 0.16 8.03
N LYS A 284 13.54 1.29 7.30
CA LYS A 284 12.60 2.42 7.50
C LYS A 284 11.16 2.08 7.07
N ALA A 285 11.00 0.99 6.32
CA ALA A 285 9.73 0.33 6.08
C ALA A 285 9.90 -1.20 6.11
N ASN A 286 8.80 -1.93 6.17
CA ASN A 286 8.76 -3.37 6.00
C ASN A 286 7.40 -3.82 5.47
N LEU A 287 7.39 -4.99 4.83
CA LEU A 287 6.17 -5.70 4.45
C LEU A 287 6.14 -7.03 5.21
N ALA A 288 5.12 -7.23 6.04
CA ALA A 288 4.79 -8.53 6.59
C ALA A 288 3.73 -9.21 5.73
N GLU A 289 3.99 -10.43 5.30
CA GLU A 289 3.07 -11.28 4.55
C GLU A 289 2.67 -12.44 5.46
N TYR A 290 1.37 -12.59 5.73
CA TYR A 290 0.81 -13.65 6.55
C TYR A 290 -0.04 -14.58 5.70
N GLU A 291 0.19 -15.88 5.88
CA GLU A 291 -0.55 -16.96 5.24
C GLU A 291 -0.81 -18.05 6.30
N ALA A 292 -2.07 -18.46 6.44
CA ALA A 292 -2.46 -19.48 7.40
C ALA A 292 -3.70 -20.27 6.98
N ASP A 293 -3.82 -21.46 7.54
CA ASP A 293 -4.97 -22.34 7.35
C ASP A 293 -5.63 -22.64 8.69
N GLY A 294 -6.95 -22.76 8.69
CA GLY A 294 -7.71 -23.21 9.84
C GLY A 294 -9.07 -23.78 9.45
N PRO A 295 -9.90 -24.20 10.43
CA PRO A 295 -11.23 -24.74 10.16
C PRO A 295 -12.17 -23.78 9.42
N ALA A 296 -11.91 -22.47 9.52
CA ALA A 296 -12.66 -21.42 8.83
C ALA A 296 -12.18 -21.17 7.37
N GLY A 297 -11.12 -21.85 6.93
CA GLY A 297 -10.54 -21.73 5.60
C GLY A 297 -9.12 -21.15 5.60
N HIS A 298 -8.67 -20.83 4.40
CA HIS A 298 -7.37 -20.22 4.12
C HIS A 298 -7.43 -18.69 4.27
N VAL A 299 -6.39 -18.10 4.84
CA VAL A 299 -6.26 -16.65 5.02
C VAL A 299 -4.91 -16.17 4.51
N GLU A 300 -4.95 -15.12 3.69
CA GLU A 300 -3.80 -14.34 3.25
C GLU A 300 -4.05 -12.87 3.55
N LEU A 301 -3.05 -12.20 4.13
CA LEU A 301 -3.04 -10.74 4.28
C LEU A 301 -1.60 -10.23 4.28
N LEU A 302 -1.45 -8.94 4.05
CA LEU A 302 -0.19 -8.23 4.22
C LEU A 302 -0.37 -7.09 5.22
N SER A 303 0.74 -6.65 5.81
CA SER A 303 0.85 -5.43 6.59
C SER A 303 2.04 -4.64 6.06
N LEU A 304 1.76 -3.54 5.36
CA LEU A 304 2.78 -2.58 4.95
C LEU A 304 2.99 -1.58 6.09
N ARG A 305 4.24 -1.40 6.50
CA ARG A 305 4.59 -0.57 7.66
C ARG A 305 5.72 0.36 7.29
N TRP A 306 5.58 1.65 7.54
CA TRP A 306 6.60 2.63 7.19
C TRP A 306 6.70 3.75 8.21
N PHE A 307 7.92 4.22 8.43
CA PHE A 307 8.18 5.33 9.32
C PHE A 307 7.94 6.65 8.62
N ASN A 308 7.28 7.59 9.30
CA ASN A 308 7.18 8.97 8.86
C ASN A 308 8.28 9.81 9.53
N PRO A 309 9.28 10.31 8.77
CA PRO A 309 10.39 11.05 9.34
C PRO A 309 10.01 12.45 9.85
N THR A 310 8.85 12.98 9.48
CA THR A 310 8.35 14.28 9.94
C THR A 310 7.62 14.17 11.28
N THR A 311 6.73 13.18 11.42
CA THR A 311 5.96 13.02 12.67
C THR A 311 6.66 12.15 13.70
N HIS A 312 7.69 11.40 13.28
CA HIS A 312 8.36 10.37 14.07
C HIS A 312 7.44 9.23 14.53
N GLU A 313 6.40 8.97 13.74
CA GLU A 313 5.44 7.90 13.95
C GLU A 313 5.58 6.84 12.85
N TRP A 314 5.15 5.63 13.17
CA TRP A 314 4.98 4.57 12.20
C TRP A 314 3.53 4.57 11.69
N ASN A 315 3.40 4.41 10.39
CA ASN A 315 2.16 4.09 9.72
C ASN A 315 2.12 2.58 9.45
N LEU A 316 0.93 2.01 9.48
CA LEU A 316 0.69 0.60 9.24
C LEU A 316 -0.66 0.42 8.55
N ASP A 317 -0.68 -0.35 7.47
CA ASP A 317 -1.90 -0.62 6.73
C ASP A 317 -1.96 -2.09 6.30
N PHE A 318 -3.17 -2.64 6.23
CA PHE A 318 -3.42 -4.03 5.86
C PHE A 318 -4.11 -4.13 4.51
N ALA A 319 -3.82 -5.20 3.78
CA ALA A 319 -4.56 -5.57 2.59
C ALA A 319 -4.75 -7.07 2.51
N THR A 320 -5.76 -7.49 1.74
CA THR A 320 -6.02 -8.89 1.40
C THR A 320 -6.10 -9.06 -0.13
N PRO A 321 -5.77 -10.24 -0.67
CA PRO A 321 -5.82 -10.47 -2.12
C PRO A 321 -7.23 -10.47 -2.71
N SER A 322 -8.28 -10.56 -1.87
CA SER A 322 -9.68 -10.52 -2.33
C SER A 322 -10.20 -9.10 -2.52
N VAL A 323 -9.60 -8.09 -1.87
CA VAL A 323 -10.00 -6.68 -1.97
C VAL A 323 -9.02 -5.91 -2.85
N GLY A 324 -7.71 -6.18 -2.70
CA GLY A 324 -6.69 -5.62 -3.59
C GLY A 324 -6.53 -4.11 -3.49
N THR A 325 -6.57 -3.54 -2.29
CA THR A 325 -6.30 -2.12 -2.03
C THR A 325 -5.68 -1.93 -0.66
N LEU A 326 -4.91 -0.85 -0.50
CA LEU A 326 -4.58 -0.25 0.79
C LEU A 326 -5.70 0.72 1.22
N GLY A 327 -5.85 0.91 2.53
CA GLY A 327 -6.88 1.74 3.14
C GLY A 327 -6.32 3.00 3.83
N ILE A 328 -6.92 3.36 4.95
CA ILE A 328 -6.43 4.42 5.83
C ILE A 328 -5.44 3.77 6.80
N PRO A 329 -4.18 4.23 6.87
CA PRO A 329 -3.23 3.61 7.77
C PRO A 329 -3.54 3.89 9.23
N GLY A 330 -3.36 2.87 10.06
CA GLY A 330 -3.11 3.02 11.49
C GLY A 330 -1.84 3.81 11.74
N VAL A 331 -1.90 4.78 12.64
CA VAL A 331 -0.76 5.62 13.02
C VAL A 331 -0.41 5.36 14.49
N GLY A 332 0.87 5.27 14.79
CA GLY A 332 1.32 4.98 16.14
C GLY A 332 2.82 4.96 16.31
N GLY A 333 3.26 4.36 17.41
CA GLY A 333 4.67 4.29 17.76
C GLY A 333 4.93 3.32 18.88
N PHE A 334 6.22 3.15 19.20
CA PHE A 334 6.64 2.24 20.25
C PHE A 334 6.88 2.96 21.56
N LYS A 335 6.44 2.31 22.63
CA LYS A 335 6.73 2.69 24.01
C LYS A 335 7.05 1.43 24.81
N ASP A 336 8.19 1.43 25.50
CA ASP A 336 8.65 0.33 26.34
C ASP A 336 8.63 -1.05 25.64
N GLY A 337 8.98 -1.06 24.34
CA GLY A 337 9.04 -2.28 23.52
C GLY A 337 7.70 -2.78 22.96
N ARG A 338 6.60 -2.04 23.20
CA ARG A 338 5.28 -2.29 22.63
C ARG A 338 4.91 -1.20 21.63
N GLY A 339 4.56 -1.59 20.42
CA GLY A 339 3.97 -0.72 19.41
C GLY A 339 2.46 -0.74 19.52
N ASP A 340 1.82 0.43 19.53
CA ASP A 340 0.36 0.58 19.46
C ASP A 340 0.02 1.56 18.34
N PHE A 341 -0.94 1.18 17.48
CA PHE A 341 -1.33 1.86 16.25
C PHE A 341 -2.83 2.00 16.20
N TYR A 342 -3.32 3.16 15.73
CA TYR A 342 -4.73 3.51 15.79
C TYR A 342 -5.23 4.12 14.50
N ASP A 343 -6.44 3.75 14.13
CA ASP A 343 -7.24 4.33 13.06
C ASP A 343 -8.74 4.21 13.38
N TYR A 344 -9.56 4.79 12.51
CA TYR A 344 -11.00 4.65 12.58
C TYR A 344 -11.49 3.92 11.33
N GLU A 345 -12.22 2.84 11.55
CA GLU A 345 -12.87 2.06 10.50
C GLU A 345 -14.39 2.23 10.57
N GLU A 346 -15.07 2.14 9.42
CA GLU A 346 -16.52 2.01 9.40
C GLU A 346 -16.91 0.54 9.44
N ILE A 347 -17.53 0.11 10.55
CA ILE A 347 -17.97 -1.27 10.76
C ILE A 347 -19.48 -1.25 11.03
N ASN A 348 -20.25 -1.92 10.16
CA ASN A 348 -21.72 -1.94 10.22
C ASN A 348 -22.33 -0.52 10.29
N GLY A 349 -21.79 0.43 9.52
CA GLY A 349 -22.24 1.82 9.47
C GLY A 349 -21.90 2.66 10.71
N ARG A 350 -21.03 2.16 11.59
CA ARG A 350 -20.54 2.86 12.79
C ARG A 350 -19.05 3.13 12.66
N SER A 351 -18.61 4.31 13.08
CA SER A 351 -17.19 4.60 13.22
C SER A 351 -16.66 3.90 14.48
N VAL A 352 -15.72 2.98 14.29
CA VAL A 352 -15.11 2.16 15.32
C VAL A 352 -13.63 2.51 15.39
N LEU A 353 -13.14 2.79 16.61
CA LEU A 353 -11.70 2.97 16.84
C LEU A 353 -11.05 1.59 16.85
N VAL A 354 -10.06 1.38 15.99
CA VAL A 354 -9.31 0.14 15.89
C VAL A 354 -7.93 0.36 16.50
N ARG A 355 -7.42 -0.66 17.20
CA ARG A 355 -6.04 -0.70 17.70
C ARG A 355 -5.36 -1.96 17.21
N PHE A 356 -4.22 -1.80 16.56
CA PHE A 356 -3.25 -2.87 16.37
C PHE A 356 -2.11 -2.68 17.37
N SER A 357 -1.72 -3.74 18.05
CA SER A 357 -0.58 -3.74 18.98
C SER A 357 0.38 -4.88 18.67
N ILE A 358 1.68 -4.66 18.81
CA ILE A 358 2.70 -5.69 18.61
C ILE A 358 3.88 -5.50 19.56
N TRP A 359 4.41 -6.60 20.12
CA TRP A 359 5.53 -6.54 21.05
C TRP A 359 6.32 -7.85 21.05
N LYS A 360 7.61 -7.74 21.39
CA LYS A 360 8.49 -8.87 21.62
C LYS A 360 8.20 -9.47 23.01
N THR A 361 8.06 -10.79 23.09
CA THR A 361 7.84 -11.51 24.36
C THR A 361 9.10 -12.26 24.85
N SER A 362 9.97 -12.66 23.94
CA SER A 362 11.31 -13.20 24.24
C SER A 362 12.24 -13.00 23.06
N GLN A 363 13.48 -13.52 23.10
CA GLN A 363 14.38 -13.45 21.95
C GLN A 363 13.77 -14.05 20.67
N ASP A 364 13.00 -15.12 20.78
CA ASP A 364 12.48 -15.90 19.66
C ASP A 364 10.95 -16.01 19.67
N THR A 365 10.29 -15.12 20.42
CA THR A 365 8.82 -15.02 20.43
C THR A 365 8.35 -13.58 20.45
N ALA A 366 7.23 -13.33 19.78
CA ALA A 366 6.52 -12.05 19.79
C ALA A 366 5.00 -12.30 19.81
N GLN A 367 4.23 -11.25 20.03
CA GLN A 367 2.77 -11.30 19.96
C GLN A 367 2.23 -10.02 19.33
N SER A 368 1.13 -10.14 18.58
CA SER A 368 0.30 -9.01 18.20
C SER A 368 -1.16 -9.26 18.56
N GLU A 369 -1.92 -8.16 18.67
CA GLU A 369 -3.37 -8.20 18.84
C GLU A 369 -4.04 -7.07 18.05
N GLN A 370 -5.27 -7.32 17.64
CA GLN A 370 -6.20 -6.31 17.16
C GLN A 370 -7.36 -6.19 18.16
N ALA A 371 -7.78 -4.96 18.44
CA ALA A 371 -8.93 -4.68 19.28
C ALA A 371 -9.81 -3.57 18.70
N PHE A 372 -11.12 -3.66 18.93
CA PHE A 372 -12.11 -2.67 18.52
C PHE A 372 -12.70 -1.94 19.71
N SER A 373 -13.06 -0.68 19.51
CA SER A 373 -13.72 0.16 20.50
C SER A 373 -14.83 1.01 19.88
N GLU A 374 -16.05 0.90 20.42
CA GLU A 374 -17.21 1.69 19.99
C GLU A 374 -17.41 2.96 20.83
N ASP A 375 -16.64 3.13 21.90
CA ASP A 375 -16.81 4.20 22.89
C ASP A 375 -15.62 5.17 22.97
N GLY A 376 -14.79 5.19 21.93
CA GLY A 376 -13.63 6.06 21.81
C GLY A 376 -12.44 5.62 22.67
N GLY A 377 -12.27 4.32 22.85
CA GLY A 377 -11.14 3.70 23.54
C GLY A 377 -11.30 3.52 25.05
N LYS A 378 -12.51 3.68 25.60
CA LYS A 378 -12.76 3.43 27.04
C LYS A 378 -12.85 1.94 27.32
N THR A 379 -13.45 1.19 26.40
CA THR A 379 -13.49 -0.28 26.41
C THR A 379 -12.95 -0.83 25.09
N TRP A 380 -12.36 -2.02 25.15
CA TRP A 380 -11.71 -2.67 24.02
C TRP A 380 -12.13 -4.14 23.94
N GLU A 381 -12.59 -4.57 22.77
CA GLU A 381 -12.83 -5.97 22.45
C GLU A 381 -11.70 -6.49 21.57
N VAL A 382 -10.81 -7.30 22.15
CA VAL A 382 -9.77 -8.01 21.38
C VAL A 382 -10.45 -9.00 20.46
N ASN A 383 -10.15 -8.93 19.16
CA ASN A 383 -10.79 -9.73 18.12
C ASN A 383 -9.80 -10.51 17.25
N TRP A 384 -8.51 -10.27 17.39
CA TRP A 384 -7.47 -11.07 16.76
C TRP A 384 -6.24 -11.12 17.65
N ILE A 385 -5.64 -12.29 17.83
CA ILE A 385 -4.36 -12.48 18.53
C ILE A 385 -3.46 -13.34 17.65
N ASN A 386 -2.21 -12.91 17.44
CA ASN A 386 -1.18 -13.71 16.78
C ASN A 386 -0.04 -13.98 17.76
N LYS A 387 0.39 -15.23 17.86
CA LYS A 387 1.58 -15.64 18.61
C LYS A 387 2.65 -16.09 17.61
N TYR A 388 3.80 -15.43 17.65
CA TYR A 388 4.91 -15.66 16.74
C TYR A 388 6.02 -16.46 17.43
N THR A 389 6.56 -17.46 16.74
CA THR A 389 7.73 -18.25 17.18
C THR A 389 8.69 -18.46 16.01
N ARG A 390 10.00 -18.47 16.26
CA ARG A 390 11.02 -18.72 15.23
C ARG A 390 12.01 -19.80 15.62
#